data_AF-A0A9X2KE76-F1
#
_entry.id   AF-A0A9X2KE76-F1
#
_cell.length_a   1.000
_cell.length_b   1.000
_cell.length_c   1.000
_cell.angle_alpha   90.00
_cell.angle_beta   90.00
_cell.angle_gamma   90.00
#
_symmetry.space_group_name_H-M   'P 1'
#
loop_
_entity.id
_entity.type
_entity.pdbx_description
1 polymer ?
#
loop_
_entity_poly.entity_id
_entity_poly.type
_entity_poly.pdbx_seq_one_letter_code
_entity_poly.pdbx_strand_id
1 'polypeptide(L)'
;HVTEVEMALDADQKILGLKVDTIANLGAYMSLFSSATPTYLYATLLSGQYDIPAIHANVRAVYTNTVAVDAYRGAGRPEATYVIERTMETAARELGISPAELRRKNFIRSFPHQTPVIMAYDAGDFDATLDAGMQAADVAGFETRRAEAKQRGKLRGLGMSCYIEACGIAPSKAVGSLGAGVGLWESAEVRVNPVGTIEILTGSHSHGQGHETTFAQLVSERFGLPVENVQVVHGDTDKVQFGMGTYGSRSGAVGMSAIHKALDKVEAKAKKIAAHVLEADEGDIVIENGE
;
A
#
# COMPACT_ATOMS: atom_id res chain seq x y z
N HIS A 1 18.74 -9.76 -5.52
CA HIS A 1 19.73 -8.67 -5.42
C HIS A 1 20.71 -8.98 -4.30
N VAL A 2 21.84 -8.28 -4.21
CA VAL A 2 22.77 -8.36 -3.07
C VAL A 2 22.77 -7.01 -2.39
N THR A 3 22.52 -6.97 -1.08
CA THR A 3 22.39 -5.74 -0.32
C THR A 3 23.28 -5.78 0.90
N GLU A 4 24.06 -4.72 1.08
CA GLU A 4 24.75 -4.39 2.31
C GLU A 4 23.99 -3.26 3.01
N VAL A 5 23.81 -3.39 4.32
CA VAL A 5 23.05 -2.43 5.12
C VAL A 5 23.78 -2.17 6.44
N GLU A 6 23.88 -0.89 6.78
CA GLU A 6 24.49 -0.39 8.01
C GLU A 6 23.44 0.46 8.74
N MET A 7 23.26 0.23 10.05
CA MET A 7 22.36 1.01 10.89
C MET A 7 23.14 1.61 12.06
N ALA A 8 23.03 2.92 12.24
CA ALA A 8 23.61 3.63 13.36
C ALA A 8 22.57 3.76 14.48
N LEU A 9 22.97 3.46 15.71
CA LEU A 9 22.15 3.59 16.92
C LEU A 9 22.89 4.44 17.95
N ASP A 10 22.17 5.26 18.72
CA ASP A 10 22.74 5.93 19.88
C ASP A 10 22.74 5.02 21.13
N ALA A 11 23.22 5.57 22.25
CA ALA A 11 23.29 4.86 23.53
C ALA A 11 21.91 4.44 24.08
N ASP A 12 20.84 5.13 23.70
CA ASP A 12 19.46 4.84 24.09
C ASP A 12 18.73 3.90 23.11
N GLN A 13 19.47 3.42 22.09
CA GLN A 13 19.02 2.52 21.03
C GLN A 13 18.04 3.20 20.05
N LYS A 14 18.16 4.51 19.88
CA LYS A 14 17.46 5.27 18.83
C LYS A 14 18.23 5.20 17.53
N ILE A 15 17.53 5.02 16.42
CA ILE A 15 18.14 4.98 15.09
C ILE A 15 18.58 6.38 14.69
N LEU A 16 19.87 6.51 14.39
CA LEU A 16 20.49 7.75 13.91
C LEU A 16 20.57 7.80 12.38
N GLY A 17 20.63 6.64 11.73
CA GLY A 17 20.61 6.59 10.28
C GLY A 17 20.73 5.18 9.72
N LEU A 18 20.41 5.08 8.44
CA LEU A 18 20.46 3.85 7.66
C LEU A 18 21.22 4.10 6.36
N LYS A 19 22.23 3.29 6.08
CA LYS A 19 22.96 3.31 4.81
C LYS A 19 22.79 1.96 4.12
N VAL A 20 22.42 2.00 2.84
CA VAL A 20 22.09 0.82 2.05
C VAL A 20 22.81 0.87 0.71
N ASP A 21 23.53 -0.21 0.39
CA ASP A 21 24.21 -0.40 -0.88
C ASP A 21 23.71 -1.70 -1.53
N THR A 22 22.98 -1.57 -2.64
CA THR A 22 22.35 -2.71 -3.34
C THR A 22 22.90 -2.89 -4.75
N ILE A 23 23.29 -4.12 -5.10
CA ILE A 23 23.56 -4.56 -6.47
C ILE A 23 22.32 -5.30 -6.99
N ALA A 24 21.64 -4.68 -7.96
CA ALA A 24 20.38 -5.14 -8.50
C ALA A 24 20.54 -5.83 -9.86
N ASN A 25 20.46 -7.16 -9.90
CA ASN A 25 20.39 -7.91 -11.15
C ASN A 25 19.07 -7.65 -11.90
N LEU A 26 19.16 -7.15 -13.14
CA LEU A 26 18.03 -6.93 -14.05
C LEU A 26 17.73 -8.14 -14.97
N GLY A 27 18.66 -9.09 -15.04
CA GLY A 27 18.69 -10.12 -16.08
C GLY A 27 19.30 -9.60 -17.38
N ALA A 28 18.99 -10.24 -18.51
CA ALA A 28 19.61 -9.94 -19.80
C ALA A 28 19.15 -8.61 -20.41
N TYR A 29 17.96 -8.13 -20.04
CA TYR A 29 17.33 -6.94 -20.60
C TYR A 29 16.62 -6.14 -19.52
N MET A 30 16.51 -4.84 -19.73
CA MET A 30 15.69 -3.98 -18.87
C MET A 30 14.22 -4.12 -19.31
N SER A 31 13.41 -4.78 -18.48
CA SER A 31 11.94 -4.82 -18.60
C SER A 31 11.31 -3.54 -18.03
N LEU A 32 9.98 -3.41 -18.15
CA LEU A 32 9.26 -2.16 -17.87
C LEU A 32 9.50 -1.63 -16.45
N PHE A 33 9.36 -2.46 -15.41
CA PHE A 33 9.61 -2.04 -14.02
C PHE A 33 10.91 -2.59 -13.43
N SER A 34 11.76 -3.28 -14.21
CA SER A 34 13.03 -3.82 -13.70
C SER A 34 13.95 -2.77 -13.08
N SER A 35 13.98 -1.54 -13.61
CA SER A 35 14.81 -0.45 -13.06
C SER A 35 14.11 0.28 -11.90
N ALA A 36 12.79 0.48 -11.99
CA ALA A 36 11.98 1.14 -10.97
C ALA A 36 11.89 0.35 -9.65
N THR A 37 11.72 -0.98 -9.77
CA THR A 37 11.54 -1.92 -8.66
C THR A 37 12.66 -1.83 -7.61
N PRO A 38 13.94 -2.03 -7.97
CA PRO A 38 15.04 -1.95 -6.99
C PRO A 38 15.48 -0.52 -6.66
N THR A 39 14.95 0.51 -7.34
CA THR A 39 15.36 1.91 -7.12
C THR A 39 14.30 2.64 -6.31
N TYR A 40 13.43 3.44 -6.93
CA TYR A 40 12.54 4.33 -6.19
C TYR A 40 11.39 3.60 -5.51
N LEU A 41 10.91 2.45 -6.02
CA LEU A 41 9.90 1.64 -5.31
C LEU A 41 10.45 0.94 -4.06
N TYR A 42 11.77 0.83 -3.97
CA TYR A 42 12.52 0.25 -2.87
C TYR A 42 12.99 1.33 -1.88
N ALA A 43 13.79 2.27 -2.35
CA ALA A 43 14.50 3.25 -1.52
C ALA A 43 13.54 4.17 -0.75
N THR A 44 12.40 4.51 -1.35
CA THR A 44 11.40 5.40 -0.71
C THR A 44 10.67 4.76 0.47
N LEU A 45 10.84 3.45 0.69
CA LEU A 45 10.21 2.68 1.77
C LEU A 45 11.21 2.20 2.82
N LEU A 46 12.50 2.57 2.69
CA LEU A 46 13.55 2.12 3.62
C LEU A 46 13.41 2.66 5.04
N SER A 47 12.59 3.70 5.26
CA SER A 47 12.25 4.15 6.62
C SER A 47 11.46 3.11 7.39
N GLY A 48 10.74 2.21 6.69
CA GLY A 48 9.80 1.28 7.32
C GLY A 48 8.82 2.04 8.22
N GLN A 49 8.50 1.46 9.37
CA GLN A 49 7.68 2.09 10.41
C GLN A 49 8.48 2.97 11.38
N TYR A 50 9.77 3.20 11.11
CA TYR A 50 10.70 3.76 12.08
C TYR A 50 11.05 5.21 11.79
N ASP A 51 11.20 5.99 12.86
CA ASP A 51 11.65 7.37 12.84
C ASP A 51 13.17 7.39 12.66
N ILE A 52 13.59 7.43 11.40
CA ILE A 52 15.00 7.41 10.99
C ILE A 52 15.32 8.78 10.39
N PRO A 53 16.17 9.60 11.01
CA PRO A 53 16.39 10.98 10.58
C PRO A 53 17.23 11.09 9.30
N ALA A 54 18.05 10.08 8.99
CA ALA A 54 18.92 10.08 7.81
C ALA A 54 18.95 8.71 7.14
N ILE A 55 18.61 8.66 5.84
CA ILE A 55 18.69 7.44 5.04
C ILE A 55 19.45 7.74 3.75
N HIS A 56 20.44 6.89 3.45
CA HIS A 56 21.16 6.90 2.18
C HIS A 56 21.01 5.56 1.48
N ALA A 57 20.56 5.55 0.24
CA ALA A 57 20.41 4.36 -0.58
C ALA A 57 21.14 4.52 -1.91
N ASN A 58 22.08 3.62 -2.18
CA ASN A 58 22.78 3.51 -3.45
C ASN A 58 22.43 2.18 -4.12
N VAL A 59 21.96 2.25 -5.37
CA VAL A 59 21.52 1.08 -6.12
C VAL A 59 22.27 1.02 -7.44
N ARG A 60 23.02 -0.06 -7.66
CA ARG A 60 23.75 -0.35 -8.90
C ARG A 60 23.04 -1.45 -9.64
N ALA A 61 22.36 -1.10 -10.73
CA ALA A 61 21.73 -2.08 -11.60
C ALA A 61 22.76 -2.74 -12.52
N VAL A 62 22.69 -4.07 -12.67
CA VAL A 62 23.61 -4.86 -13.50
C VAL A 62 22.84 -5.80 -14.42
N TYR A 63 23.32 -5.93 -15.65
CA TYR A 63 22.84 -6.96 -16.58
C TYR A 63 23.57 -8.28 -16.35
N THR A 64 22.86 -9.39 -16.52
CA THR A 64 23.43 -10.74 -16.41
C THR A 64 22.82 -11.68 -17.44
N ASN A 65 23.45 -12.84 -17.71
CA ASN A 65 22.91 -13.85 -18.62
C ASN A 65 21.78 -14.70 -17.98
N THR A 66 20.80 -14.04 -17.37
CA THR A 66 19.58 -14.67 -16.83
C THR A 66 18.34 -14.08 -17.48
N VAL A 67 17.18 -14.72 -17.28
CA VAL A 67 15.89 -14.16 -17.70
C VAL A 67 15.71 -12.77 -17.08
N ALA A 68 15.11 -11.84 -17.84
CA ALA A 68 14.78 -10.52 -17.35
C ALA A 68 13.83 -10.61 -16.15
N VAL A 69 14.11 -9.83 -15.10
CA VAL A 69 13.21 -9.74 -13.93
C VAL A 69 12.20 -8.62 -14.15
N ASP A 70 11.06 -8.69 -13.48
CA ASP A 70 10.10 -7.58 -13.44
C ASP A 70 9.29 -7.66 -12.14
N ALA A 71 8.37 -6.71 -11.96
CA ALA A 71 7.54 -6.58 -10.79
C ALA A 71 6.78 -7.88 -10.44
N TYR A 72 6.99 -8.37 -9.23
CA TYR A 72 6.13 -9.32 -8.54
C TYR A 72 5.65 -8.71 -7.23
N ARG A 73 4.46 -9.11 -6.75
CA ARG A 73 3.65 -8.44 -5.71
C ARG A 73 4.49 -7.64 -4.69
N GLY A 74 4.22 -6.33 -4.65
CA GLY A 74 4.97 -5.36 -3.85
C GLY A 74 6.01 -4.61 -4.69
N ALA A 75 6.89 -5.34 -5.38
CA ALA A 75 7.92 -4.80 -6.28
C ALA A 75 8.75 -3.66 -5.64
N GLY A 76 9.83 -4.02 -4.94
CA GLY A 76 10.72 -3.10 -4.24
C GLY A 76 10.37 -2.95 -2.76
N ARG A 77 9.08 -2.89 -2.41
CA ARG A 77 8.67 -2.81 -0.99
C ARG A 77 8.94 -4.07 -0.18
N PRO A 78 8.74 -5.30 -0.71
CA PRO A 78 9.12 -6.50 0.01
C PRO A 78 10.62 -6.52 0.29
N GLU A 79 11.44 -6.07 -0.65
CA GLU A 79 12.89 -5.96 -0.49
C GLU A 79 13.25 -4.89 0.55
N ALA A 80 12.60 -3.72 0.54
CA ALA A 80 12.82 -2.65 1.51
C ALA A 80 12.44 -3.12 2.93
N THR A 81 11.26 -3.72 3.05
CA THR A 81 10.76 -4.34 4.28
C THR A 81 11.71 -5.42 4.78
N TYR A 82 12.16 -6.31 3.91
CA TYR A 82 13.09 -7.37 4.27
C TYR A 82 14.39 -6.77 4.82
N VAL A 83 14.96 -5.77 4.14
CA VAL A 83 16.20 -5.12 4.57
C VAL A 83 16.02 -4.47 5.94
N ILE A 84 15.03 -3.62 6.13
CA ILE A 84 14.86 -2.91 7.40
C ILE A 84 14.49 -3.88 8.54
N GLU A 85 13.58 -4.82 8.32
CA GLU A 85 13.12 -5.74 9.37
C GLU A 85 14.19 -6.76 9.76
N ARG A 86 15.01 -7.22 8.81
CA ARG A 86 16.16 -8.06 9.13
C ARG A 86 17.22 -7.29 9.88
N THR A 87 17.45 -6.01 9.54
CA THR A 87 18.40 -5.17 10.29
C THR A 87 17.91 -4.93 11.71
N MET A 88 16.61 -4.64 11.91
CA MET A 88 16.02 -4.49 13.24
C MET A 88 16.15 -5.77 14.08
N GLU A 89 15.89 -6.94 13.48
CA GLU A 89 16.10 -8.23 14.14
C GLU A 89 17.56 -8.48 14.54
N THR A 90 18.50 -8.19 13.63
CA THR A 90 19.94 -8.37 13.88
C THR A 90 20.44 -7.41 14.97
N ALA A 91 20.10 -6.14 14.87
CA ALA A 91 20.48 -5.12 15.85
C ALA A 91 19.95 -5.45 17.25
N ALA A 92 18.68 -5.88 17.38
CA ALA A 92 18.12 -6.27 18.66
C ALA A 92 18.88 -7.44 19.31
N ARG A 93 19.30 -8.42 18.50
CA ARG A 93 20.08 -9.58 18.96
C ARG A 93 21.50 -9.19 19.39
N GLU A 94 22.15 -8.31 18.64
CA GLU A 94 23.49 -7.81 18.98
C GLU A 94 23.47 -6.96 20.26
N LEU A 95 22.40 -6.20 20.47
CA LEU A 95 22.17 -5.40 21.69
C LEU A 95 21.66 -6.22 22.88
N GLY A 96 21.25 -7.48 22.66
CA GLY A 96 20.69 -8.34 23.71
C GLY A 96 19.33 -7.90 24.23
N ILE A 97 18.53 -7.20 23.43
CA ILE A 97 17.19 -6.72 23.78
C ILE A 97 16.10 -7.41 22.95
N SER A 98 14.84 -7.25 23.35
CA SER A 98 13.73 -7.80 22.58
C SER A 98 13.60 -7.10 21.21
N PRO A 99 13.41 -7.84 20.11
CA PRO A 99 13.11 -7.24 18.80
C PRO A 99 11.83 -6.41 18.80
N ALA A 100 10.86 -6.69 19.68
CA ALA A 100 9.66 -5.86 19.84
C ALA A 100 9.99 -4.54 20.53
N GLU A 101 10.86 -4.56 21.54
CA GLU A 101 11.26 -3.36 22.29
C GLU A 101 12.06 -2.39 21.42
N LEU A 102 13.01 -2.88 20.62
CA LEU A 102 13.76 -2.03 19.70
C LEU A 102 12.85 -1.34 18.68
N ARG A 103 11.86 -2.07 18.16
CA ARG A 103 10.85 -1.51 17.24
C ARG A 103 10.01 -0.44 17.91
N ARG A 104 9.44 -0.73 19.09
CA ARG A 104 8.67 0.26 19.87
C ARG A 104 9.49 1.51 20.15
N LYS A 105 10.76 1.37 20.53
CA LYS A 105 11.64 2.53 20.77
C LYS A 105 11.75 3.43 19.54
N ASN A 106 11.65 2.88 18.33
CA ASN A 106 11.91 3.61 17.09
C ASN A 106 10.68 3.86 16.23
N PHE A 107 9.49 3.39 16.61
CA PHE A 107 8.28 3.68 15.83
C PHE A 107 8.00 5.18 15.69
N ILE A 108 7.54 5.55 14.50
CA ILE A 108 6.91 6.84 14.23
C ILE A 108 5.58 6.89 15.01
N ARG A 109 5.35 8.00 15.70
CA ARG A 109 4.15 8.21 16.55
C ARG A 109 3.36 9.47 16.27
N SER A 110 3.89 10.36 15.43
CA SER A 110 3.22 11.60 15.06
C SER A 110 2.94 11.56 13.57
N PHE A 111 1.69 11.82 13.18
CA PHE A 111 1.24 11.84 11.80
C PHE A 111 0.51 13.16 11.51
N PRO A 112 0.61 13.71 10.27
CA PRO A 112 1.38 13.19 9.14
C PRO A 112 2.90 13.25 9.39
N HIS A 113 3.65 12.25 8.90
CA HIS A 113 5.10 12.14 9.08
C HIS A 113 5.83 12.15 7.75
N GLN A 114 6.70 13.12 7.52
CA GLN A 114 7.55 13.16 6.33
C GLN A 114 8.82 12.32 6.56
N THR A 115 8.96 11.22 5.83
CA THR A 115 10.20 10.43 5.83
C THR A 115 11.32 11.18 5.09
N PRO A 116 12.61 10.88 5.36
CA PRO A 116 13.72 11.45 4.59
C PRO A 116 13.81 10.90 3.14
N VAL A 117 12.93 9.96 2.77
CA VAL A 117 12.95 9.25 1.48
C VAL A 117 11.60 9.38 0.74
N ILE A 118 11.15 10.63 0.58
CA ILE A 118 10.00 11.08 -0.22
C ILE A 118 8.63 10.84 0.39
N MET A 119 8.34 9.65 0.92
CA MET A 119 6.98 9.33 1.34
C MET A 119 6.56 10.12 2.59
N ALA A 120 5.35 10.68 2.55
CA ALA A 120 4.70 11.27 3.71
C ALA A 120 3.64 10.29 4.20
N TYR A 121 3.81 9.76 5.41
CA TYR A 121 2.85 8.85 6.02
C TYR A 121 1.68 9.66 6.58
N ASP A 122 0.47 9.21 6.27
CA ASP A 122 -0.80 9.88 6.57
C ASP A 122 -1.31 9.57 7.98
N ALA A 123 -1.29 8.29 8.37
CA ALA A 123 -1.73 7.82 9.68
C ALA A 123 -1.08 6.48 10.04
N GLY A 124 -1.09 6.14 11.33
CA GLY A 124 -0.64 4.83 11.80
C GLY A 124 -0.78 4.67 13.31
N ASP A 125 -1.00 3.44 13.74
CA ASP A 125 -0.89 3.02 15.15
C ASP A 125 -0.04 1.74 15.21
N PHE A 126 1.28 1.93 15.10
CA PHE A 126 2.22 0.81 14.99
C PHE A 126 2.35 0.03 16.29
N ASP A 127 2.23 0.70 17.43
CA ASP A 127 2.19 0.05 18.75
C ASP A 127 0.96 -0.89 18.82
N ALA A 128 -0.24 -0.43 18.44
CA ALA A 128 -1.44 -1.28 18.46
C ALA A 128 -1.35 -2.48 17.51
N THR A 129 -0.80 -2.29 16.30
CA THR A 129 -0.63 -3.41 15.35
C THR A 129 0.38 -4.46 15.85
N LEU A 130 1.47 -4.02 16.48
CA LEU A 130 2.44 -4.91 17.08
C LEU A 130 1.83 -5.67 18.26
N ASP A 131 1.09 -4.99 19.14
CA ASP A 131 0.42 -5.59 20.30
C ASP A 131 -0.58 -6.68 19.87
N ALA A 132 -1.45 -6.35 18.90
CA ALA A 132 -2.42 -7.29 18.36
C ALA A 132 -1.74 -8.51 17.73
N GLY A 133 -0.66 -8.30 16.97
CA GLY A 133 0.13 -9.37 16.35
C GLY A 133 0.80 -10.27 17.39
N MET A 134 1.38 -9.67 18.44
CA MET A 134 2.03 -10.41 19.53
C MET A 134 1.02 -11.24 20.35
N GLN A 135 -0.16 -10.69 20.61
CA GLN A 135 -1.24 -11.39 21.29
C GLN A 135 -1.74 -12.57 20.45
N ALA A 136 -2.07 -12.34 19.17
CA ALA A 136 -2.57 -13.37 18.28
C ALA A 136 -1.58 -14.52 18.07
N ALA A 137 -0.27 -14.23 18.09
CA ALA A 137 0.78 -15.23 17.92
C ALA A 137 1.17 -15.95 19.23
N ASP A 138 0.58 -15.59 20.37
CA ASP A 138 0.95 -16.04 21.72
C ASP A 138 2.47 -15.91 21.95
N VAL A 139 2.99 -14.69 21.80
CA VAL A 139 4.43 -14.45 21.97
C VAL A 139 4.88 -14.74 23.40
N ALA A 140 4.04 -14.46 24.41
CA ALA A 140 4.33 -14.77 25.81
C ALA A 140 4.55 -16.27 26.06
N GLY A 141 3.76 -17.15 25.42
CA GLY A 141 3.92 -18.60 25.49
C GLY A 141 5.01 -19.19 24.59
N PHE A 142 5.76 -18.37 23.83
CA PHE A 142 6.72 -18.86 22.85
C PHE A 142 7.85 -19.71 23.45
N GLU A 143 8.42 -19.32 24.59
CA GLU A 143 9.55 -20.06 25.19
C GLU A 143 9.14 -21.46 25.66
N THR A 144 7.93 -21.63 26.20
CA THR A 144 7.37 -22.95 26.51
C THR A 144 7.26 -23.81 25.25
N ARG A 145 6.67 -23.27 24.17
CA ARG A 145 6.54 -23.97 22.88
C ARG A 145 7.90 -24.32 22.25
N ARG A 146 8.92 -23.49 22.50
CA ARG A 146 10.30 -23.72 22.04
C ARG A 146 10.96 -24.86 22.83
N ALA A 147 10.79 -24.91 24.15
CA ALA A 147 11.29 -25.99 24.99
C ALA A 147 10.68 -27.35 24.61
N GLU A 148 9.37 -27.40 24.39
CA GLU A 148 8.66 -28.60 23.92
C GLU A 148 9.13 -29.06 22.52
N ALA A 149 9.43 -28.13 21.62
CA ALA A 149 10.00 -28.47 20.32
C ALA A 149 11.40 -29.11 20.47
N LYS A 150 12.22 -28.55 21.36
CA LYS A 150 13.56 -29.07 21.66
C LYS A 150 13.53 -30.49 22.22
N GLN A 151 12.57 -30.81 23.10
CA GLN A 151 12.38 -32.17 23.62
C GLN A 151 12.08 -33.20 22.51
N ARG A 152 11.49 -32.75 21.40
CA ARG A 152 11.21 -33.56 20.21
C ARG A 152 12.32 -33.50 19.15
N GLY A 153 13.49 -32.97 19.47
CA GLY A 153 14.62 -32.83 18.54
C GLY A 153 14.39 -31.79 17.44
N LYS A 154 13.48 -30.82 17.62
CA LYS A 154 13.17 -29.78 16.64
C LYS A 154 13.62 -28.40 17.11
N LEU A 155 14.00 -27.55 16.15
CA LEU A 155 14.21 -26.12 16.39
C LEU A 155 12.91 -25.35 16.11
N ARG A 156 12.64 -24.34 16.92
CA ARG A 156 11.50 -23.43 16.74
C ARG A 156 12.00 -21.99 16.79
N GLY A 157 11.60 -21.19 15.80
CA GLY A 157 11.87 -19.76 15.73
C GLY A 157 10.58 -18.95 15.80
N LEU A 158 10.70 -17.71 16.27
CA LEU A 158 9.67 -16.68 16.19
C LEU A 158 10.23 -15.57 15.29
N GLY A 159 9.51 -15.25 14.21
CA GLY A 159 9.84 -14.16 13.32
C GLY A 159 8.85 -13.01 13.51
N MET A 160 9.35 -11.78 13.45
CA MET A 160 8.55 -10.57 13.54
C MET A 160 8.87 -9.66 12.36
N SER A 161 7.84 -9.05 11.79
CA SER A 161 7.95 -8.10 10.67
C SER A 161 6.88 -7.03 10.83
N CYS A 162 7.28 -5.81 11.18
CA CYS A 162 6.42 -4.63 11.26
C CYS A 162 6.65 -3.79 10.00
N TYR A 163 5.75 -3.89 9.03
CA TYR A 163 5.93 -3.26 7.72
C TYR A 163 4.89 -2.17 7.46
N ILE A 164 5.28 -1.17 6.69
CA ILE A 164 4.38 -0.20 6.10
C ILE A 164 4.50 -0.28 4.58
N GLU A 165 3.40 -0.02 3.88
CA GLU A 165 3.31 -0.20 2.44
C GLU A 165 2.77 1.07 1.78
N ALA A 166 3.49 1.60 0.79
CA ALA A 166 3.02 2.71 -0.04
C ALA A 166 2.19 2.17 -1.22
N CYS A 167 0.91 1.93 -0.96
CA CYS A 167 -0.08 1.58 -1.98
C CYS A 167 -0.40 2.77 -2.90
N GLY A 168 -0.91 2.51 -4.11
CA GLY A 168 -1.41 3.56 -5.01
C GLY A 168 -0.40 4.03 -6.06
N ILE A 169 0.89 4.09 -5.71
CA ILE A 169 1.96 4.69 -6.54
C ILE A 169 1.57 6.11 -6.99
N ALA A 170 1.23 6.95 -6.02
CA ALA A 170 0.73 8.31 -6.18
C ALA A 170 1.30 9.20 -5.05
N PRO A 171 1.22 10.54 -5.11
CA PRO A 171 0.63 11.38 -6.16
C PRO A 171 1.54 11.59 -7.38
N SER A 172 0.95 11.98 -8.51
CA SER A 172 1.64 12.20 -9.80
C SER A 172 2.89 13.08 -9.69
N LYS A 173 2.85 14.11 -8.84
CA LYS A 173 3.98 15.02 -8.61
C LYS A 173 5.19 14.30 -8.00
N ALA A 174 4.96 13.43 -7.01
CA ALA A 174 6.04 12.71 -6.33
C ALA A 174 6.67 11.67 -7.25
N VAL A 175 5.86 10.84 -7.90
CA VAL A 175 6.35 9.81 -8.84
C VAL A 175 7.00 10.42 -10.08
N GLY A 176 6.50 11.56 -10.56
CA GLY A 176 7.13 12.32 -11.64
C GLY A 176 8.51 12.85 -11.28
N SER A 177 8.70 13.32 -10.04
CA SER A 177 10.04 13.74 -9.56
C SER A 177 11.05 12.58 -9.46
N LEU A 178 10.55 11.34 -9.42
CA LEU A 178 11.33 10.11 -9.42
C LEU A 178 11.54 9.53 -10.83
N GLY A 179 11.09 10.22 -11.87
CA GLY A 179 11.29 9.84 -13.27
C GLY A 179 10.15 9.03 -13.90
N ALA A 180 9.00 8.88 -13.23
CA ALA A 180 7.85 8.25 -13.84
C ALA A 180 7.33 9.08 -15.04
N GLY A 181 7.27 8.47 -16.22
CA GLY A 181 6.80 9.12 -17.45
C GLY A 181 5.27 9.30 -17.53
N VAL A 182 4.52 8.82 -16.54
CA VAL A 182 3.06 8.89 -16.48
C VAL A 182 2.60 9.31 -15.08
N GLY A 183 1.43 9.94 -15.02
CA GLY A 183 0.91 10.49 -13.76
C GLY A 183 0.31 9.46 -12.79
N LEU A 184 0.15 8.20 -13.20
CA LEU A 184 -0.39 7.12 -12.34
C LEU A 184 -1.76 7.44 -11.70
N TRP A 185 -2.58 8.24 -12.39
CA TRP A 185 -3.97 8.54 -12.05
C TRP A 185 -4.92 7.40 -12.45
N GLU A 186 -6.18 7.45 -12.04
CA GLU A 186 -7.20 6.50 -12.48
C GLU A 186 -8.49 7.23 -12.90
N SER A 187 -9.27 6.60 -13.77
CA SER A 187 -10.57 7.11 -14.21
C SER A 187 -11.73 6.21 -13.77
N ALA A 188 -12.88 6.85 -13.55
CA ALA A 188 -14.15 6.18 -13.41
C ALA A 188 -15.27 7.01 -14.05
N GLU A 189 -16.21 6.32 -14.67
CA GLU A 189 -17.49 6.86 -15.12
C GLU A 189 -18.60 6.10 -14.41
N VAL A 190 -19.58 6.83 -13.88
CA VAL A 190 -20.76 6.25 -13.24
C VAL A 190 -21.98 6.66 -14.05
N ARG A 191 -22.74 5.68 -14.54
CA ARG A 191 -23.98 5.88 -15.30
C ARG A 191 -25.16 5.38 -14.50
N VAL A 192 -26.16 6.24 -14.29
CA VAL A 192 -27.45 5.84 -13.72
C VAL A 192 -28.40 5.60 -14.88
N ASN A 193 -28.91 4.37 -14.99
CA ASN A 193 -29.84 3.97 -16.04
C ASN A 193 -31.27 4.40 -15.71
N PRO A 194 -32.17 4.54 -16.71
CA PRO A 194 -33.56 4.97 -16.49
C PRO A 194 -34.36 4.09 -15.53
N VAL A 195 -33.98 2.81 -15.37
CA VAL A 195 -34.62 1.84 -14.47
C VAL A 195 -34.00 1.81 -13.07
N GLY A 196 -33.06 2.71 -12.76
CA GLY A 196 -32.43 2.82 -11.45
C GLY A 196 -31.21 1.91 -11.22
N THR A 197 -30.81 1.10 -12.20
CA THR A 197 -29.53 0.37 -12.14
C THR A 197 -28.35 1.30 -12.41
N ILE A 198 -27.17 0.95 -11.92
CA ILE A 198 -25.95 1.76 -12.06
C ILE A 198 -24.86 0.95 -12.74
N GLU A 199 -24.16 1.55 -13.71
CA GLU A 199 -22.95 1.02 -14.29
C GLU A 199 -21.73 1.84 -13.86
N ILE A 200 -20.67 1.16 -13.42
CA ILE A 200 -19.36 1.73 -13.14
C ILE A 200 -18.40 1.29 -14.25
N LEU A 201 -17.95 2.21 -15.09
CA LEU A 201 -16.88 1.96 -16.05
C LEU A 201 -15.58 2.44 -15.43
N THR A 202 -14.62 1.54 -15.24
CA THR A 202 -13.37 1.86 -14.55
C THR A 202 -12.15 1.51 -15.39
N GLY A 203 -11.11 2.33 -15.26
CA GLY A 203 -9.81 2.07 -15.87
C GLY A 203 -8.97 1.04 -15.11
N SER A 204 -9.39 0.63 -13.90
CA SER A 204 -8.80 -0.50 -13.18
C SER A 204 -9.27 -1.83 -13.77
N HIS A 205 -8.43 -2.86 -13.79
CA HIS A 205 -8.76 -4.17 -14.38
C HIS A 205 -8.59 -5.30 -13.35
N SER A 206 -9.62 -6.12 -13.17
CA SER A 206 -9.59 -7.22 -12.20
C SER A 206 -8.83 -8.43 -12.74
N HIS A 207 -7.92 -8.96 -11.92
CA HIS A 207 -7.25 -10.24 -12.14
C HIS A 207 -7.55 -11.20 -10.97
N GLY A 208 -8.72 -11.04 -10.32
CA GLY A 208 -9.15 -11.84 -9.17
C GLY A 208 -9.18 -11.10 -7.82
N GLN A 209 -9.04 -9.78 -7.79
CA GLN A 209 -9.08 -8.98 -6.55
C GLN A 209 -10.52 -8.73 -6.06
N GLY A 210 -11.54 -9.06 -6.87
CA GLY A 210 -12.95 -8.84 -6.55
C GLY A 210 -13.39 -7.39 -6.75
N HIS A 211 -12.87 -6.69 -7.78
CA HIS A 211 -13.28 -5.31 -8.09
C HIS A 211 -14.78 -5.22 -8.41
N GLU A 212 -15.33 -6.22 -9.09
CA GLU A 212 -16.74 -6.30 -9.45
C GLU A 212 -17.67 -6.29 -8.24
N THR A 213 -17.21 -6.84 -7.12
CA THR A 213 -17.95 -6.83 -5.84
C THR A 213 -17.65 -5.56 -5.05
N THR A 214 -16.37 -5.29 -4.80
CA THR A 214 -15.95 -4.23 -3.89
C THR A 214 -16.27 -2.83 -4.41
N PHE A 215 -16.19 -2.60 -5.72
CA PHE A 215 -16.55 -1.31 -6.31
C PHE A 215 -18.07 -1.14 -6.36
N ALA A 216 -18.83 -2.22 -6.58
CA ALA A 216 -20.28 -2.19 -6.51
C ALA A 216 -20.78 -1.88 -5.09
N GLN A 217 -20.13 -2.44 -4.06
CA GLN A 217 -20.43 -2.17 -2.66
C GLN A 217 -20.29 -0.67 -2.31
N LEU A 218 -19.26 0.01 -2.84
CA LEU A 218 -19.09 1.45 -2.62
C LEU A 218 -20.30 2.27 -3.11
N VAL A 219 -20.85 1.92 -4.28
CA VAL A 219 -22.04 2.59 -4.84
C VAL A 219 -23.29 2.20 -4.08
N SER A 220 -23.44 0.91 -3.76
CA SER A 220 -24.55 0.35 -3.00
C SER A 220 -24.68 1.05 -1.63
N GLU A 221 -23.58 1.22 -0.91
CA GLU A 221 -23.55 1.92 0.38
C GLU A 221 -23.85 3.42 0.21
N ARG A 222 -23.33 4.06 -0.83
CA ARG A 222 -23.51 5.51 -1.05
C ARG A 222 -24.97 5.88 -1.35
N PHE A 223 -25.71 5.03 -2.05
CA PHE A 223 -27.09 5.33 -2.48
C PHE A 223 -28.15 4.41 -1.84
N GLY A 224 -27.78 3.46 -1.00
CA GLY A 224 -28.72 2.53 -0.37
C GLY A 224 -29.38 1.55 -1.35
N LEU A 225 -28.74 1.24 -2.48
CA LEU A 225 -29.27 0.32 -3.50
C LEU A 225 -28.78 -1.11 -3.27
N PRO A 226 -29.56 -2.14 -3.66
CA PRO A 226 -29.06 -3.51 -3.70
C PRO A 226 -27.80 -3.63 -4.58
N VAL A 227 -26.79 -4.37 -4.14
CA VAL A 227 -25.49 -4.47 -4.84
C VAL A 227 -25.64 -5.09 -6.23
N GLU A 228 -26.64 -5.96 -6.41
CA GLU A 228 -27.01 -6.56 -7.69
C GLU A 228 -27.54 -5.55 -8.73
N ASN A 229 -27.93 -4.35 -8.29
CA ASN A 229 -28.31 -3.26 -9.18
C ASN A 229 -27.10 -2.48 -9.71
N VAL A 230 -25.90 -2.81 -9.28
CA VAL A 230 -24.65 -2.15 -9.70
C VAL A 230 -23.79 -3.10 -10.50
N GLN A 231 -23.50 -2.72 -11.75
CA GLN A 231 -22.62 -3.45 -12.64
C GLN A 231 -21.27 -2.74 -12.77
N VAL A 232 -20.17 -3.49 -12.71
CA VAL A 232 -18.82 -2.97 -12.95
C VAL A 232 -18.33 -3.46 -14.32
N VAL A 233 -17.88 -2.52 -15.14
CA VAL A 233 -17.31 -2.76 -16.47
C VAL A 233 -15.85 -2.33 -16.46
N HIS A 234 -14.96 -3.26 -16.78
CA HIS A 234 -13.53 -3.02 -16.92
C HIS A 234 -12.93 -3.89 -18.03
N GLY A 235 -11.74 -3.52 -18.52
CA GLY A 235 -10.96 -4.34 -19.47
C GLY A 235 -11.29 -4.17 -20.96
N ASP A 236 -12.42 -3.54 -21.30
CA ASP A 236 -12.81 -3.25 -22.68
C ASP A 236 -12.51 -1.78 -23.02
N THR A 237 -11.39 -1.52 -23.70
CA THR A 237 -10.90 -0.17 -24.01
C THR A 237 -11.77 0.59 -25.00
N ASP A 238 -12.70 -0.06 -25.69
CA ASP A 238 -13.71 0.62 -26.52
C ASP A 238 -14.85 1.19 -25.67
N LYS A 239 -15.01 0.70 -24.43
CA LYS A 239 -16.07 1.13 -23.50
C LYS A 239 -15.56 1.97 -22.34
N VAL A 240 -14.40 1.63 -21.78
CA VAL A 240 -13.88 2.30 -20.58
C VAL A 240 -12.97 3.46 -20.92
N GLN A 241 -13.01 4.51 -20.08
CA GLN A 241 -12.03 5.58 -20.16
C GLN A 241 -10.61 5.05 -19.90
N PHE A 242 -9.62 5.72 -20.48
CA PHE A 242 -8.22 5.36 -20.27
C PHE A 242 -7.89 5.40 -18.78
N GLY A 243 -7.33 4.31 -18.28
CA GLY A 243 -6.85 4.18 -16.93
C GLY A 243 -5.42 3.68 -16.87
N MET A 244 -4.85 3.68 -15.67
CA MET A 244 -3.53 3.12 -15.44
C MET A 244 -3.60 1.65 -15.03
N GLY A 245 -4.78 1.07 -14.84
CA GLY A 245 -4.94 -0.35 -14.57
C GLY A 245 -4.62 -0.75 -13.13
N THR A 246 -4.56 -2.07 -12.90
CA THR A 246 -4.40 -2.67 -11.57
C THR A 246 -3.00 -3.22 -11.35
N TYR A 247 -2.25 -2.56 -10.46
CA TYR A 247 -0.96 -2.98 -9.91
C TYR A 247 -0.65 -2.14 -8.66
N GLY A 248 0.43 -2.41 -7.93
CA GLY A 248 0.86 -1.56 -6.80
C GLY A 248 -0.21 -1.29 -5.74
N SER A 249 -1.14 -2.24 -5.57
CA SER A 249 -2.31 -2.12 -4.69
C SER A 249 -3.13 -0.84 -4.90
N ARG A 250 -3.19 -0.33 -6.14
CA ARG A 250 -3.71 1.01 -6.43
C ARG A 250 -5.21 1.11 -6.69
N SER A 251 -5.87 0.02 -7.07
CA SER A 251 -7.26 0.08 -7.53
C SER A 251 -8.22 0.54 -6.41
N GLY A 252 -7.90 0.26 -5.15
CA GLY A 252 -8.61 0.87 -4.01
C GLY A 252 -8.24 2.33 -3.83
N ALA A 253 -6.97 2.63 -3.56
CA ALA A 253 -6.51 3.97 -3.22
C ALA A 253 -6.70 5.03 -4.33
N VAL A 254 -6.76 4.62 -5.60
CA VAL A 254 -6.88 5.52 -6.75
C VAL A 254 -8.16 5.25 -7.54
N GLY A 255 -8.47 3.98 -7.82
CA GLY A 255 -9.67 3.61 -8.58
C GLY A 255 -10.97 3.87 -7.83
N MET A 256 -11.10 3.40 -6.58
CA MET A 256 -12.28 3.71 -5.76
C MET A 256 -12.40 5.20 -5.47
N SER A 257 -11.28 5.92 -5.33
CA SER A 257 -11.32 7.39 -5.20
C SER A 257 -11.83 8.08 -6.47
N ALA A 258 -11.52 7.56 -7.66
CA ALA A 258 -12.10 8.06 -8.91
C ALA A 258 -13.61 7.80 -8.98
N ILE A 259 -14.06 6.61 -8.57
CA ILE A 259 -15.49 6.26 -8.47
C ILE A 259 -16.19 7.19 -7.49
N HIS A 260 -15.63 7.38 -6.29
CA HIS A 260 -16.18 8.28 -5.27
C HIS A 260 -16.38 9.70 -5.81
N LYS A 261 -15.37 10.25 -6.50
CA LYS A 261 -15.48 11.57 -7.14
C LYS A 261 -16.51 11.63 -8.27
N ALA A 262 -16.75 10.53 -8.97
CA ALA A 262 -17.83 10.43 -9.96
C ALA A 262 -19.20 10.39 -9.27
N LEU A 263 -19.32 9.66 -8.16
CA LEU A 263 -20.55 9.61 -7.35
C LEU A 263 -20.90 10.98 -6.78
N ASP A 264 -19.93 11.76 -6.30
CA ASP A 264 -20.18 13.14 -5.83
C ASP A 264 -20.88 14.00 -6.89
N LYS A 265 -20.51 13.83 -8.17
CA LYS A 265 -21.13 14.56 -9.28
C LYS A 265 -22.53 14.04 -9.61
N VAL A 266 -22.72 12.73 -9.54
CA VAL A 266 -24.05 12.09 -9.74
C VAL A 266 -25.00 12.56 -8.64
N GLU A 267 -24.59 12.48 -7.38
CA GLU A 267 -25.37 12.90 -6.22
C GLU A 267 -25.75 14.38 -6.30
N ALA A 268 -24.77 15.26 -6.57
CA ALA A 268 -25.04 16.69 -6.71
C ALA A 268 -26.05 17.00 -7.83
N LYS A 269 -26.05 16.22 -8.92
CA LYS A 269 -27.05 16.38 -9.99
C LYS A 269 -28.41 15.81 -9.59
N ALA A 270 -28.44 14.64 -8.94
CA ALA A 270 -29.67 14.01 -8.48
C ALA A 270 -30.41 14.90 -7.48
N LYS A 271 -29.70 15.47 -6.50
CA LYS A 271 -30.28 16.39 -5.50
C LYS A 271 -30.91 17.62 -6.14
N LYS A 272 -30.28 18.21 -7.16
CA LYS A 272 -30.88 19.34 -7.92
C LYS A 272 -32.19 18.97 -8.60
N ILE A 273 -32.27 17.78 -9.18
CA ILE A 273 -33.48 17.30 -9.85
C ILE A 273 -34.58 17.03 -8.80
N ALA A 274 -34.23 16.33 -7.72
CA ALA A 274 -35.16 16.01 -6.64
C ALA A 274 -35.71 17.29 -5.98
N ALA A 275 -34.84 18.26 -5.65
CA ALA A 275 -35.23 19.55 -5.10
C ALA A 275 -36.26 20.28 -5.97
N HIS A 276 -36.05 20.28 -7.29
CA HIS A 276 -37.00 20.88 -8.23
C HIS A 276 -38.35 20.16 -8.23
N VAL A 277 -38.37 18.82 -8.24
CA VAL A 277 -39.60 18.01 -8.29
C VAL A 277 -40.37 18.07 -6.97
N LEU A 278 -39.66 18.12 -5.85
CA LEU A 278 -40.23 18.13 -4.50
C LEU A 278 -40.55 19.56 -4.00
N GLU A 279 -40.25 20.58 -4.81
CA GLU A 279 -40.39 22.00 -4.45
C GLU A 279 -39.68 22.35 -3.12
N ALA A 280 -38.50 21.77 -2.91
CA ALA A 280 -37.68 21.92 -1.71
C ALA A 280 -36.31 22.54 -2.02
N ASP A 281 -35.57 22.97 -0.99
CA ASP A 281 -34.19 23.43 -1.16
C ASP A 281 -33.25 22.23 -1.44
N GLU A 282 -32.18 22.45 -2.22
CA GLU A 282 -31.19 21.40 -2.52
C GLU A 282 -30.50 20.87 -1.26
N GLY A 283 -30.28 21.74 -0.26
CA GLY A 283 -29.67 21.38 1.03
C GLY A 283 -30.55 20.49 1.90
N ASP A 284 -31.87 20.48 1.66
CA ASP A 284 -32.83 19.64 2.38
C ASP A 284 -32.94 18.23 1.77
N ILE A 285 -32.35 17.99 0.59
CA ILE A 285 -32.40 16.69 -0.07
C ILE A 285 -31.33 15.75 0.49
N VAL A 286 -31.80 14.63 1.03
CA VAL A 286 -30.99 13.45 1.38
C VAL A 286 -31.28 12.32 0.40
N ILE A 287 -30.29 11.45 0.17
CA ILE A 287 -30.48 10.21 -0.58
C ILE A 287 -30.26 9.07 0.41
N GLU A 288 -31.28 8.27 0.67
CA GLU A 288 -31.22 7.20 1.65
C GLU A 288 -32.06 6.00 1.19
N ASN A 289 -31.56 4.79 1.42
CA ASN A 289 -32.30 3.55 1.12
C ASN A 289 -32.79 3.42 -0.33
N GLY A 290 -32.08 4.03 -1.28
CA GLY A 290 -32.43 4.01 -2.70
C GLY A 290 -33.45 5.06 -3.14
N GLU A 291 -33.82 6.01 -2.27
CA GLU A 291 -34.77 7.10 -2.53
C GLU A 291 -34.11 8.48 -2.42
#